data_AF-A0A962IEV1-F1
#
_entry.id   AF-A0A962IEV1-F1
#
_cell.length_a   1.000
_cell.length_b   1.000
_cell.length_c   1.000
_cell.angle_alpha   90.00
_cell.angle_beta   90.00
_cell.angle_gamma   90.00
#
_symmetry.space_group_name_H-M   'P 1'
#
loop_
_entity.id
_entity.type
_entity.pdbx_description
1 polymer ?
#
loop_
_entity_poly.entity_id
_entity_poly.type
_entity_poly.pdbx_seq_one_letter_code
_entity_poly.pdbx_strand_id
1 'polypeptide(L)'
;TVLLACGSALTLAGGLGMIITGFLVNSFGFFLAHSTLSGWVSRHAQQARASASSLYLVAYYLCGSFGGLVLEPFWQWQGWSGVVVGVWLLLGLTLAGGAYLLRWQRREQAADQARE
;
A
#
# COMPACT_ATOMS: atom_id res chain seq x y z
N THR A 1 -3.43 -4.13 3.40
CA THR A 1 -3.01 -3.29 4.55
C THR A 1 -2.83 -4.11 5.82
N VAL A 2 -3.86 -4.83 6.30
CA VAL A 2 -3.79 -5.57 7.58
C VAL A 2 -2.64 -6.58 7.62
N LEU A 3 -2.46 -7.41 6.59
CA LEU A 3 -1.37 -8.39 6.53
C LEU A 3 0.02 -7.73 6.63
N LEU A 4 0.24 -6.61 5.94
CA LEU A 4 1.49 -5.86 5.98
C LEU A 4 1.73 -5.21 7.36
N ALA A 5 0.67 -4.70 8.00
CA ALA A 5 0.74 -4.15 9.34
C ALA A 5 1.07 -5.23 10.39
N CYS A 6 0.43 -6.39 10.32
CA CYS A 6 0.73 -7.53 11.19
C CYS A 6 2.14 -8.09 10.95
N GLY A 7 2.56 -8.24 9.69
CA GLY A 7 3.89 -8.73 9.32
C GLY A 7 5.00 -7.82 9.86
N SER A 8 4.84 -6.50 9.74
CA SER A 8 5.76 -5.52 10.33
C SER A 8 5.68 -5.44 11.86
N ALA A 9 4.53 -5.71 12.48
CA ALA A 9 4.45 -5.85 13.94
C ALA A 9 5.29 -7.03 14.45
N LEU A 10 5.27 -8.15 13.72
CA LEU A 10 6.00 -9.37 14.08
C LEU A 10 7.52 -9.18 14.04
N THR A 11 8.04 -8.28 13.20
CA THR A 11 9.48 -8.02 13.12
C THR A 11 10.02 -7.21 14.31
N LEU A 12 9.15 -6.63 15.13
CA LEU A 12 9.53 -6.00 16.42
C LEU A 12 9.78 -7.04 17.52
N ALA A 13 9.23 -8.25 17.37
CA ALA A 13 9.49 -9.29 18.33
C ALA A 13 10.92 -9.82 18.11
N GLY A 14 11.82 -9.56 19.06
CA GLY A 14 13.26 -9.77 18.94
C GLY A 14 13.73 -11.22 18.70
N GLY A 15 12.82 -12.17 18.51
CA GLY A 15 13.14 -13.55 18.14
C GLY A 15 13.35 -13.70 16.63
N LEU A 16 14.48 -14.30 16.24
CA LEU A 16 14.85 -14.50 14.83
C LEU A 16 13.76 -15.21 14.02
N GLY A 17 13.07 -16.19 14.62
CA GLY A 17 11.93 -16.88 14.01
C GLY A 17 10.75 -15.94 13.72
N MET A 18 10.42 -15.03 14.63
CA MET A 18 9.32 -14.07 14.44
C MET A 18 9.66 -13.03 13.37
N ILE A 19 10.93 -12.63 13.26
CA ILE A 19 11.40 -11.74 12.18
C ILE A 19 11.20 -12.42 10.82
N ILE A 20 11.62 -13.69 10.67
CA ILE A 20 11.45 -14.46 9.44
C ILE A 20 9.96 -14.59 9.09
N THR A 21 9.13 -14.99 10.06
CA THR A 21 7.68 -15.09 9.86
C THR A 21 7.07 -13.73 9.49
N GLY A 22 7.50 -12.65 10.12
CA GLY A 22 7.07 -11.28 9.81
C GLY A 22 7.36 -10.90 8.35
N PHE A 23 8.58 -11.17 7.87
CA PHE A 23 8.94 -10.94 6.46
C PHE A 23 8.17 -11.83 5.48
N LEU A 24 7.88 -13.09 5.84
CA LEU A 24 7.07 -13.98 5.02
C LEU A 24 5.63 -13.46 4.89
N VAL A 25 5.01 -13.06 6.01
CA VAL A 25 3.68 -12.46 6.03
C VAL A 25 3.67 -11.16 5.22
N ASN A 26 4.71 -10.33 5.36
CA ASN A 26 4.83 -9.08 4.63
C ASN A 26 4.96 -9.31 3.12
N SER A 27 5.77 -10.30 2.71
CA SER A 27 5.90 -10.73 1.31
C SER A 27 4.57 -11.20 0.74
N PHE A 28 3.86 -12.07 1.46
CA PHE A 28 2.56 -12.56 1.02
C PHE A 28 1.53 -11.42 0.87
N GLY A 29 1.48 -10.51 1.85
CA GLY A 29 0.62 -9.33 1.80
C GLY A 29 0.96 -8.39 0.64
N PHE A 30 2.24 -8.21 0.32
CA PHE A 30 2.70 -7.42 -0.81
C PHE A 30 2.32 -8.04 -2.15
N PHE A 31 2.59 -9.33 -2.37
CA PHE A 31 2.24 -10.03 -3.61
C PHE A 31 0.72 -10.00 -3.85
N LEU A 32 -0.06 -10.27 -2.80
CA LEU A 32 -1.53 -10.22 -2.89
C LEU A 32 -2.02 -8.82 -3.32
N ALA A 33 -1.47 -7.77 -2.70
CA ALA A 33 -1.81 -6.39 -3.05
C ALA A 33 -1.39 -6.05 -4.49
N HIS A 34 -0.16 -6.40 -4.89
CA HIS A 34 0.38 -6.12 -6.23
C HIS A 34 -0.42 -6.82 -7.33
N SER A 35 -0.74 -8.11 -7.15
CA SER A 35 -1.56 -8.87 -8.10
C SER A 35 -2.98 -8.33 -8.20
N THR A 36 -3.58 -7.93 -7.07
CA THR A 36 -4.93 -7.35 -7.05
C THR A 36 -4.98 -6.01 -7.77
N LEU A 37 -4.01 -5.12 -7.51
CA LEU A 37 -3.92 -3.80 -8.14
C LEU A 37 -3.64 -3.90 -9.64
N SER A 38 -2.66 -4.71 -10.03
CA SER A 38 -2.33 -4.94 -11.45
C SER A 38 -3.52 -5.52 -12.23
N GLY A 39 -4.22 -6.48 -11.62
CA GLY A 39 -5.45 -7.05 -12.17
C GLY A 39 -6.64 -6.09 -12.18
N TRP A 40 -6.69 -5.12 -11.26
CA TRP A 40 -7.72 -4.07 -11.24
C TRP A 40 -7.46 -3.03 -12.32
N VAL A 41 -6.24 -2.50 -12.44
CA VAL A 41 -5.84 -1.52 -13.47
C VAL A 41 -6.13 -2.07 -14.87
N SER A 42 -5.76 -3.33 -15.13
CA SER A 42 -5.99 -3.98 -16.42
C SER A 42 -7.48 -4.16 -16.76
N ARG A 43 -8.34 -4.33 -15.74
CA ARG A 43 -9.80 -4.50 -15.91
C ARG A 43 -10.55 -3.17 -15.98
N HIS A 44 -10.09 -2.14 -15.26
CA HIS A 44 -10.77 -0.84 -15.18
C HIS A 44 -10.45 0.07 -16.37
N ALA A 45 -9.31 -0.13 -17.04
CA ALA A 45 -8.99 0.56 -18.29
C ALA A 45 -9.81 -0.02 -19.45
N GLN A 46 -10.91 0.66 -19.82
CA GLN A 46 -11.73 0.32 -21.00
C GLN A 46 -11.09 0.77 -22.32
N GLN A 47 -10.29 1.83 -22.29
CA GLN A 47 -9.50 2.35 -23.42
C GLN A 47 -8.04 2.59 -22.96
N ALA A 48 -7.08 2.52 -23.89
CA ALA A 48 -5.65 2.74 -23.64
C ALA A 48 -5.04 1.89 -22.49
N ARG A 49 -5.36 0.59 -22.42
CA ARG A 49 -4.84 -0.36 -21.40
C ARG A 49 -3.32 -0.33 -21.26
N ALA A 50 -2.60 -0.25 -22.38
CA ALA A 50 -1.14 -0.21 -22.37
C ALA A 50 -0.58 1.00 -21.61
N SER A 51 -1.20 2.18 -21.78
CA SER A 51 -0.81 3.42 -21.09
C SER A 51 -1.18 3.41 -19.61
N ALA A 52 -2.32 2.82 -19.23
CA ALA A 52 -2.71 2.67 -17.83
C ALA A 52 -1.73 1.74 -17.07
N SER A 53 -1.36 0.61 -17.67
CA SER A 53 -0.40 -0.33 -17.09
C SER A 53 1.01 0.25 -16.99
N SER A 54 1.47 1.02 -17.99
CA SER A 54 2.77 1.68 -17.92
C SER A 54 2.81 2.75 -16.82
N LEU A 55 1.74 3.53 -16.65
CA LEU A 55 1.63 4.50 -15.56
C LEU A 55 1.66 3.84 -14.18
N TYR A 56 1.00 2.68 -14.02
CA TYR A 56 1.10 1.87 -12.80
C TYR A 56 2.54 1.44 -12.53
N LEU A 57 3.25 0.96 -13.55
CA LEU A 57 4.66 0.56 -13.41
C LEU A 57 5.55 1.75 -13.04
N VAL A 58 5.37 2.89 -13.71
CA VAL A 58 6.11 4.13 -13.40
C VAL A 58 5.88 4.51 -11.95
N ALA A 59 4.63 4.55 -11.49
CA ALA A 59 4.31 4.84 -10.09
C ALA A 59 4.93 3.81 -9.13
N TYR A 60 4.87 2.52 -9.47
CA TYR A 60 5.46 1.44 -8.68
C TYR A 60 6.97 1.61 -8.49
N TYR A 61 7.70 1.85 -9.57
CA TYR A 61 9.14 2.04 -9.52
C TYR A 61 9.52 3.37 -8.88
N LEU A 62 8.76 4.45 -9.13
CA LEU A 62 8.98 5.75 -8.52
C LEU A 62 8.86 5.66 -6.99
N CYS A 63 7.77 5.07 -6.49
CA CYS A 63 7.60 4.81 -5.05
C CYS A 63 8.70 3.90 -4.51
N GLY A 64 9.13 2.88 -5.25
CA GLY A 64 10.23 2.00 -4.86
C GLY A 64 11.55 2.76 -4.69
N SER A 65 11.88 3.67 -5.61
CA SER A 65 13.08 4.50 -5.54
C SER A 65 13.05 5.51 -4.40
N PHE A 66 11.89 6.13 -4.13
CA PHE A 66 11.75 7.09 -3.03
C PHE A 66 11.56 6.41 -1.66
N GLY A 67 11.10 5.14 -1.63
CA GLY A 67 10.75 4.45 -0.39
C GLY A 67 11.89 4.39 0.62
N GLY A 68 13.12 4.14 0.16
CA GLY A 68 14.31 4.15 1.02
C GLY A 68 14.57 5.53 1.63
N LEU A 69 14.54 6.59 0.82
CA LEU A 69 14.74 7.97 1.26
C LEU A 69 13.67 8.42 2.26
N VAL A 70 12.42 8.00 2.07
CA VAL A 70 11.31 8.31 2.97
C VAL A 70 11.46 7.58 4.32
N LEU A 71 12.00 6.36 4.32
CA LEU A 71 12.20 5.56 5.53
C LEU A 71 13.52 5.89 6.27
N GLU A 72 14.50 6.49 5.60
CA GLU A 72 15.81 6.80 6.18
C GLU A 72 15.73 7.67 7.46
N PRO A 73 14.95 8.77 7.51
CA PRO A 73 14.79 9.54 8.74
C PRO A 73 14.24 8.73 9.91
N PHE A 74 13.35 7.76 9.63
CA PHE A 74 12.78 6.90 10.66
C PHE A 74 13.81 5.90 11.21
N TRP A 75 14.70 5.40 10.34
CA TRP A 75 15.82 4.58 10.77
C TRP A 75 16.79 5.38 11.66
N GLN A 76 17.12 6.61 11.29
CA GLN A 76 17.99 7.46 12.11
C GLN A 76 17.37 7.80 13.48
N TRP A 77 16.05 7.86 13.57
CA TRP A 77 15.36 8.18 14.81
C TRP A 77 15.36 7.04 15.84
N GLN A 78 14.89 5.84 15.45
CA GLN A 78 14.69 4.72 16.39
C GLN A 78 15.10 3.36 15.79
N GLY A 79 15.98 3.37 14.77
CA GLY A 79 16.40 2.17 14.06
C GLY A 79 15.23 1.42 13.43
N TRP A 80 15.18 0.10 13.68
CA TRP A 80 14.15 -0.77 13.11
C TRP A 80 12.72 -0.43 13.56
N SER A 81 12.54 -0.05 14.84
CA SER A 81 11.21 0.31 15.34
C SER A 81 10.68 1.56 14.66
N GLY A 82 11.56 2.52 14.38
CA GLY A 82 11.22 3.71 13.60
C GLY A 82 10.75 3.35 12.19
N VAL A 83 11.45 2.43 11.52
CA VAL A 83 11.05 1.95 10.18
C VAL A 83 9.65 1.32 10.21
N VAL A 84 9.33 0.51 11.22
CA VAL A 84 7.97 -0.07 11.34
C VAL A 84 6.91 1.01 11.47
N VAL A 85 7.16 2.06 12.27
CA VAL A 85 6.26 3.21 12.39
C VAL A 85 6.10 3.93 11.04
N GLY A 86 7.19 4.17 10.32
CA GLY A 86 7.16 4.77 8.98
C GLY A 86 6.31 3.96 8.00
N VAL A 87 6.46 2.63 8.00
CA VAL A 87 5.64 1.71 7.19
C VAL A 87 4.17 1.78 7.60
N TRP A 88 3.86 1.82 8.89
CA TRP A 88 2.47 1.94 9.36
C TRP A 88 1.82 3.26 8.95
N LEU A 89 2.57 4.36 8.97
CA LEU A 89 2.09 5.65 8.46
C LEU A 89 1.77 5.59 6.97
N LEU A 90 2.66 5.01 6.15
CA LEU A 90 2.43 4.79 4.72
C LEU A 90 1.20 3.91 4.45
N LEU A 91 1.05 2.82 5.21
CA LEU A 91 -0.13 1.95 5.15
C LEU A 91 -1.41 2.68 5.55
N GLY A 92 -1.34 3.53 6.58
CA GLY A 92 -2.43 4.40 7.02
C GLY A 92 -2.85 5.41 5.95
N LEU A 93 -1.89 6.08 5.31
CA LEU A 93 -2.14 6.99 4.18
C LEU A 93 -2.79 6.26 3.00
N THR A 94 -2.33 5.06 2.68
CA THR A 94 -2.93 4.23 1.62
C THR A 94 -4.38 3.87 1.94
N LEU A 95 -4.66 3.49 3.19
CA LEU A 95 -6.01 3.17 3.64
C LEU A 95 -6.92 4.41 3.63
N ALA A 96 -6.41 5.55 4.09
CA ALA A 96 -7.13 6.82 4.09
C ALA A 96 -7.46 7.30 2.67
N GLY A 97 -6.50 7.21 1.75
CA GLY A 97 -6.71 7.51 0.33
C GLY A 97 -7.79 6.61 -0.30
N GLY A 98 -7.72 5.30 -0.06
CA GLY A 98 -8.76 4.37 -0.51
C GLY A 98 -10.14 4.70 0.08
N ALA A 99 -10.21 4.99 1.38
CA ALA A 99 -11.47 5.37 2.04
C ALA A 99 -12.02 6.71 1.53
N TYR A 100 -11.15 7.68 1.23
CA TYR A 100 -11.53 8.96 0.65
C TYR A 100 -12.15 8.78 -0.74
N LEU A 101 -11.51 7.99 -1.61
CA LEU A 101 -12.03 7.68 -2.94
C LEU A 101 -13.38 6.97 -2.88
N LEU A 102 -13.54 5.99 -1.98
CA LEU A 102 -14.82 5.30 -1.79
C LEU A 102 -15.92 6.24 -1.30
N ARG A 103 -15.59 7.19 -0.40
CA ARG A 103 -16.53 8.21 0.06
C ARG A 103 -16.92 9.17 -1.06
N TRP A 104 -15.97 9.54 -1.92
CA TRP A 104 -16.23 10.42 -3.04
C TRP A 104 -17.16 9.75 -4.07
N GLN A 105 -16.89 8.50 -4.45
CA GLN A 105 -17.75 7.72 -5.35
C GLN A 105 -19.18 7.55 -4.81
N ARG A 106 -19.33 7.26 -3.52
CA ARG A 106 -20.65 7.14 -2.88
C ARG A 106 -21.41 8.46 -2.87
N ARG A 107 -20.72 9.59 -2.74
CA ARG A 107 -21.33 10.93 -2.78
C ARG A 107 -21.86 11.26 -4.18
N GLU A 108 -21.09 10.94 -5.21
CA GLU A 108 -21.52 11.14 -6.60
C GLU A 108 -22.75 10.29 -6.92
N GLN A 109 -22.73 9.01 -6.57
CA GLN A 109 -23.88 8.11 -6.79
C GLN A 109 -25.15 8.57 -6.06
N ALA A 110 -25.02 9.04 -4.81
CA ALA A 110 -26.15 9.56 -4.05
C ALA A 110 -26.68 10.88 -4.64
N ALA A 111 -25.82 11.70 -5.24
CA ALA A 111 -26.22 12.94 -5.91
C ALA A 111 -26.94 12.66 -7.24
N ASP A 112 -26.54 11.62 -7.97
CA ASP A 112 -27.19 11.21 -9.22
C ASP A 112 -28.58 10.59 -8.95
N GLN A 113 -28.71 9.71 -7.94
CA GLN A 113 -30.01 9.15 -7.54
C GLN A 113 -31.02 10.18 -7.03
N ALA A 114 -30.56 11.31 -6.47
CA ALA A 114 -31.44 12.39 -6.02
C ALA A 114 -31.89 13.33 -7.16
N ARG A 115 -31.29 13.19 -8.35
CA ARG A 115 -31.64 13.96 -9.56
C ARG A 115 -32.65 13.23 -10.46
N GLU A 116 -32.77 11.91 -10.33
CA GLU A 116 -33.79 11.06 -10.96
C GLU A 116 -35.11 11.08 -10.19
#